data_AF-A0A7R9DXL7-F1
#
_entry.id   AF-A0A7R9DXL7-F1
#
_cell.length_a   1.000
_cell.length_b   1.000
_cell.length_c   1.000
_cell.angle_alpha   90.00
_cell.angle_beta   90.00
_cell.angle_gamma   90.00
#
_symmetry.space_group_name_H-M   'P 1'
#
loop_
_entity.id
_entity.type
_entity.pdbx_description
1 polymer ?
#
loop_
_entity_poly.entity_id
_entity_poly.type
_entity_poly.pdbx_seq_one_letter_code
_entity_poly.pdbx_strand_id
1 'polypeptide(L)'
;AFGIDFSRHLDDVEAGLLKVAKGLLAHGITAFCPTVVTSPTEVYLRVLPHLKRRTGGPHGATVLGVHIEGPFINVEKKGAHPPKYIKSLDK
;
A
#
# COMPACT_ATOMS: atom_id res chain seq x y z
N ALA A 1 -4.90 -10.88 5.37
CA ALA A 1 -4.87 -11.81 4.22
C ALA A 1 -3.50 -12.45 3.97
N PHE A 2 -2.36 -11.70 3.95
CA PHE A 2 -1.04 -12.30 3.66
C PHE A 2 0.09 -11.93 4.65
N GLY A 3 -0.24 -11.26 5.75
CA GLY A 3 0.70 -10.82 6.78
C GLY A 3 1.64 -9.69 6.34
N ILE A 4 1.33 -8.99 5.25
CA ILE A 4 2.12 -7.87 4.72
C ILE A 4 1.34 -6.57 4.95
N ASP A 5 1.99 -5.60 5.57
CA ASP A 5 1.53 -4.23 5.73
C ASP A 5 2.55 -3.30 5.06
N PHE A 6 2.16 -2.71 3.93
CA PHE A 6 2.99 -1.81 3.11
C PHE A 6 3.28 -0.47 3.81
N SER A 7 2.71 -0.21 4.98
CA SER A 7 3.00 0.97 5.81
C SER A 7 3.97 0.68 6.96
N ARG A 8 4.31 -0.60 7.19
CA ARG A 8 5.19 -1.05 8.31
C ARG A 8 6.38 -1.90 7.88
N HIS A 9 6.23 -2.70 6.83
CA HIS A 9 7.29 -3.61 6.35
C HIS A 9 8.15 -2.88 5.30
N LEU A 10 9.14 -2.12 5.78
CA LEU A 10 9.93 -1.22 4.94
C LEU A 10 11.18 -1.87 4.33
N ASP A 11 11.70 -2.93 4.94
CA ASP A 11 12.99 -3.51 4.54
C ASP A 11 12.88 -4.46 3.36
N ASP A 12 11.70 -5.00 3.08
CA ASP A 12 11.46 -5.95 1.98
C ASP A 12 10.09 -5.74 1.32
N VAL A 13 9.86 -4.50 0.86
CA VAL A 13 8.61 -4.10 0.19
C VAL A 13 8.37 -4.94 -1.06
N GLU A 14 9.43 -5.30 -1.79
CA GLU A 14 9.32 -6.04 -3.05
C GLU A 14 8.94 -7.50 -2.85
N ALA A 15 9.58 -8.23 -1.92
CA ALA A 15 9.15 -9.61 -1.65
C ALA A 15 7.75 -9.63 -1.05
N GLY A 16 7.41 -8.65 -0.20
CA GLY A 16 6.05 -8.48 0.31
C GLY A 16 5.02 -8.29 -0.82
N LEU A 17 5.34 -7.43 -1.80
CA LEU A 17 4.49 -7.19 -2.97
C LEU A 17 4.32 -8.45 -3.82
N LEU A 18 5.39 -9.19 -4.09
CA LEU A 18 5.34 -10.45 -4.84
C LEU A 18 4.53 -11.53 -4.11
N LYS A 19 4.71 -11.64 -2.79
CA LYS A 19 3.94 -12.57 -1.94
C LYS A 19 2.44 -12.28 -2.02
N VAL A 20 2.06 -11.01 -1.89
CA VAL A 20 0.66 -10.58 -1.99
C VAL A 20 0.13 -10.82 -3.41
N ALA A 21 0.86 -10.41 -4.45
CA ALA A 21 0.45 -10.60 -5.85
C ALA A 21 0.20 -12.07 -6.18
N LYS A 22 1.06 -12.99 -5.73
CA LYS A 22 0.88 -14.43 -5.92
C LYS A 22 -0.34 -14.96 -5.16
N GLY A 23 -0.49 -14.56 -3.89
CA GLY A 23 -1.59 -15.02 -3.04
C GLY A 23 -2.97 -14.59 -3.55
N LEU A 24 -3.07 -13.39 -4.11
CA LEU A 24 -4.32 -12.83 -4.64
C LEU A 24 -4.92 -13.65 -5.79
N LEU A 25 -4.09 -14.29 -6.62
CA LEU A 25 -4.58 -15.14 -7.73
C LEU A 25 -5.44 -16.31 -7.24
N ALA A 26 -5.13 -16.88 -6.07
CA ALA A 26 -5.92 -17.96 -5.48
C ALA A 26 -7.35 -17.52 -5.09
N HIS A 27 -7.59 -16.20 -5.03
CA HIS A 27 -8.89 -15.60 -4.75
C HIS A 27 -9.55 -15.00 -6.01
N GLY A 28 -9.01 -15.28 -7.22
CA GLY A 28 -9.53 -14.75 -8.48
C GLY A 28 -9.19 -13.28 -8.74
N ILE A 29 -8.35 -12.67 -7.90
CA ILE A 29 -7.95 -11.26 -8.04
C ILE A 29 -6.77 -11.20 -9.01
N THR A 30 -6.99 -10.64 -10.20
CA THR A 30 -6.00 -10.57 -11.28
C THR A 30 -5.24 -9.24 -11.33
N ALA A 31 -5.72 -8.21 -10.63
CA ALA A 31 -5.08 -6.92 -10.51
C ALA A 31 -5.40 -6.24 -9.17
N PHE A 32 -4.48 -5.46 -8.62
CA PHE A 32 -4.67 -4.73 -7.37
C PHE A 32 -3.79 -3.48 -7.28
N CYS A 33 -4.10 -2.62 -6.32
CA CYS A 33 -3.26 -1.51 -5.88
C CYS A 33 -2.81 -1.80 -4.44
N PRO A 34 -1.51 -2.04 -4.15
CA PRO A 34 -1.01 -1.98 -2.78
C PRO A 34 -1.39 -0.65 -2.14
N THR A 35 -2.00 -0.73 -0.96
CA THR A 35 -2.48 0.45 -0.22
C THR A 35 -1.50 0.81 0.89
N VAL A 36 -1.12 2.09 0.95
CA VAL A 36 -0.37 2.67 2.07
C VAL A 36 -1.32 3.60 2.81
N VAL A 37 -1.55 3.33 4.10
CA VAL A 37 -2.44 4.14 4.93
C VAL A 37 -1.69 5.34 5.53
N THR A 38 -2.41 6.21 6.25
CA THR A 38 -1.83 7.38 6.92
C THR A 38 -0.63 7.02 7.79
N SER A 39 0.52 7.56 7.41
CA SER A 39 1.85 7.21 7.92
C SER A 39 2.75 8.44 8.06
N PRO A 40 3.89 8.34 8.76
CA PRO A 40 4.94 9.35 8.71
C PRO A 40 5.41 9.62 7.28
N THR A 41 5.91 10.83 6.99
CA THR A 41 6.41 11.22 5.66
C THR A 41 7.53 10.29 5.17
N GLU A 42 8.37 9.82 6.09
CA GLU A 42 9.51 8.94 5.80
C GLU A 42 9.08 7.57 5.27
N VAL A 43 7.92 7.06 5.72
CA VAL A 43 7.35 5.80 5.23
C VAL A 43 7.03 5.92 3.75
N TYR A 44 6.32 6.97 3.34
CA TYR A 44 5.99 7.19 1.92
C TYR A 44 7.26 7.29 1.07
N LEU A 45 8.25 8.08 1.49
CA LEU A 45 9.50 8.23 0.75
C LEU A 45 10.25 6.91 0.57
N ARG A 46 10.14 5.99 1.54
CA ARG A 46 10.77 4.66 1.47
C ARG A 46 9.98 3.69 0.60
N VAL A 47 8.66 3.61 0.71
CA VAL A 47 7.89 2.53 0.08
C VAL A 47 7.45 2.83 -1.36
N LEU A 48 7.11 4.09 -1.67
CA LEU A 48 6.58 4.46 -2.99
C LEU A 48 7.51 4.14 -4.17
N PRO A 49 8.85 4.27 -4.06
CA PRO A 49 9.76 3.87 -5.13
C PRO A 49 9.66 2.38 -5.52
N HIS A 50 9.22 1.51 -4.60
CA HIS A 50 9.08 0.06 -4.82
C HIS A 50 7.69 -0.35 -5.31
N LEU A 51 6.66 0.43 -4.96
CA LEU A 51 5.24 0.18 -5.31
C LEU A 51 4.87 0.72 -6.71
N LYS A 52 5.67 0.34 -7.70
CA LYS A 52 5.46 0.71 -9.11
C LYS A 52 4.52 -0.26 -9.82
N ARG A 53 3.96 0.18 -10.95
CA ARG A 53 3.20 -0.69 -11.86
C ARG A 53 4.04 -1.90 -12.27
N ARG A 54 3.43 -3.09 -12.24
CA ARG A 54 4.05 -4.35 -12.65
C ARG A 54 3.02 -5.19 -13.39
N THR A 55 3.35 -5.64 -14.58
CA THR A 55 2.51 -6.58 -15.34
C THR A 55 2.41 -7.90 -14.57
N GLY A 56 1.18 -8.38 -14.37
CA GLY A 56 0.93 -9.68 -13.76
C GLY A 56 1.08 -10.84 -14.75
N GLY A 57 0.67 -12.03 -14.31
CA GLY A 57 0.70 -13.24 -15.13
C GLY A 57 0.46 -14.51 -14.30
N PRO A 58 0.90 -15.68 -14.78
CA PRO A 58 0.72 -16.96 -14.08
C PRO A 58 1.29 -17.02 -12.66
N HIS A 59 2.18 -16.08 -12.30
CA HIS A 59 2.90 -16.06 -11.03
C HIS A 59 2.49 -14.92 -10.09
N GLY A 60 1.60 -14.02 -10.51
CA GLY A 60 1.08 -12.95 -9.65
C GLY A 60 0.09 -12.02 -10.33
N ALA A 61 -0.79 -11.44 -9.53
CA ALA A 61 -1.70 -10.39 -9.95
C ALA A 61 -0.95 -9.13 -10.43
N THR A 62 -1.55 -8.41 -11.37
CA THR A 62 -1.02 -7.15 -11.89
C THR A 62 -1.04 -6.07 -10.81
N VAL A 63 0.06 -5.32 -10.67
CA VAL A 63 0.13 -4.14 -9.80
C VAL A 63 -0.20 -2.91 -10.65
N LEU A 64 -1.33 -2.26 -10.38
CA LEU A 64 -1.84 -1.13 -11.17
C LEU A 64 -1.23 0.23 -10.78
N GLY A 65 -0.45 0.25 -9.72
CA GLY A 65 0.09 1.44 -9.07
C GLY A 65 -0.14 1.35 -7.57
N VAL A 66 -0.06 2.47 -6.87
CA VAL A 66 -0.25 2.54 -5.42
C VAL A 66 -1.54 3.28 -5.08
N HIS A 67 -2.24 2.80 -4.06
CA HIS A 67 -3.35 3.52 -3.45
C HIS A 67 -2.86 4.19 -2.16
N ILE A 68 -3.02 5.51 -2.06
CA ILE A 68 -2.58 6.31 -0.92
C ILE A 68 -3.82 6.73 -0.13
N GLU A 69 -4.07 6.03 0.99
CA GLU A 69 -5.26 6.22 1.81
C GLU A 69 -4.94 7.20 2.96
N GLY A 70 -5.14 8.49 2.69
CA GLY A 70 -4.64 9.59 3.52
C GLY A 70 -3.24 10.05 3.07
N PRO A 71 -2.50 10.87 3.85
CA PRO A 71 -2.83 11.40 5.18
C PRO A 71 -3.86 12.54 5.17
N PHE A 72 -4.30 12.97 3.99
CA PHE A 72 -5.19 14.12 3.80
C PHE A 72 -6.66 13.73 3.93
N ILE A 73 -7.08 13.37 5.15
CA ILE A 73 -8.44 12.89 5.47
C ILE A 73 -9.03 13.66 6.66
N ASN A 74 -10.35 13.58 6.84
CA ASN A 74 -11.02 14.18 8.00
C ASN A 74 -10.65 13.40 9.29
N VAL A 75 -10.08 14.10 10.27
CA VAL A 75 -9.69 13.55 11.58
C VAL A 75 -10.87 12.97 12.36
N GLU A 76 -12.07 13.53 12.22
CA GLU A 76 -13.29 13.03 12.88
C GLU A 76 -13.73 11.67 12.30
N LYS A 77 -13.37 11.40 11.04
CA LYS A 77 -13.62 10.12 10.36
C LYS A 77 -12.36 9.28 10.19
N LYS A 78 -11.37 9.45 11.08
CA LYS A 78 -10.06 8.79 10.98
C LYS A 78 -10.09 7.27 10.96
N GLY A 79 -11.11 6.63 11.54
CA GLY A 79 -11.13 5.17 11.71
C GLY A 79 -9.82 4.65 12.34
N ALA A 80 -9.18 3.70 11.64
CA ALA A 80 -7.92 3.07 12.03
C ALA A 80 -6.66 3.94 11.77
N HIS A 81 -6.80 5.12 11.17
CA HIS A 81 -5.67 5.98 10.84
C HIS A 81 -5.12 6.65 12.10
N PRO A 82 -3.78 6.68 12.27
CA PRO A 82 -3.15 7.36 13.41
C PRO A 82 -3.35 8.87 13.31
N PRO A 83 -4.13 9.52 14.21
CA PRO A 83 -4.50 10.92 14.07
C PRO A 83 -3.29 11.88 14.05
N LYS A 84 -2.19 11.51 14.73
CA LYS A 84 -0.93 12.29 14.73
C LYS A 84 -0.29 12.47 13.35
N TYR A 85 -0.65 11.65 12.35
CA TYR A 85 -0.10 11.75 11.00
C TYR A 85 -1.12 12.23 9.98
N ILE A 86 -2.36 12.51 10.39
CA ILE A 86 -3.36 13.14 9.52
C ILE A 86 -2.95 14.60 9.30
N LYS A 87 -3.04 15.05 8.05
CA LYS A 87 -2.66 16.40 7.64
C LYS A 87 -3.78 17.07 6.88
N SER A 88 -3.89 18.39 6.99
CA SER A 88 -4.66 19.19 6.03
C SER A 88 -3.92 19.24 4.69
N LEU A 89 -4.67 19.28 3.60
CA LEU A 89 -4.13 19.54 2.26
C LEU A 89 -3.98 21.06 2.08
N ASP A 90 -3.10 21.67 2.85
CA ASP A 90 -2.78 23.09 2.66
C ASP A 90 -1.70 23.19 1.57
N LYS A 91 -1.95 24.04 0.56
CA LYS A 91 -1.13 24.20 -0.65
C LYS A 91 0.22 24.86 -0.37
#